data_AF-A0A8T4TQU7-F1
#
_entry.id   AF-A0A8T4TQU7-F1
#
_cell.length_a   1.000
_cell.length_b   1.000
_cell.length_c   1.000
_cell.angle_alpha   90.00
_cell.angle_beta   90.00
_cell.angle_gamma   90.00
#
_symmetry.space_group_name_H-M   'P 1'
#
loop_
_entity.id
_entity.type
_entity.pdbx_description
1 polymer ?
#
loop_
_entity_poly.entity_id
_entity_poly.type
_entity_poly.pdbx_seq_one_letter_code
_entity_poly.pdbx_strand_id
1 'polypeptide(L)'
;MKKGFFFSLDSILALILFGVVLAGIYSFFLVTHSIDQQFYLSEDILNRFSTVNVGELDLTKYPEIQKMVAEETIKDMEVTLIEQIVIFRENEGEESPSANLFIRDLTDSLIPAQYGFAVDVNGELFTRSKEVTTLISRERLVFGEV
;
A
#
# COMPACT_ATOMS: atom_id res chain seq x y z
N MET A 1 -20.27 -14.14 58.78
CA MET A 1 -20.70 -14.41 57.38
C MET A 1 -20.77 -13.17 56.49
N LYS A 2 -21.27 -12.00 56.94
CA LYS A 2 -21.37 -10.78 56.10
C LYS A 2 -20.02 -10.29 55.50
N LYS A 3 -18.91 -10.39 56.24
CA LYS A 3 -17.58 -9.96 55.77
C LYS A 3 -17.03 -10.78 54.58
N GLY A 4 -17.31 -12.09 54.55
CA GLY A 4 -16.89 -12.95 53.44
C GLY A 4 -17.63 -12.63 52.14
N PHE A 5 -18.91 -12.25 52.25
CA PHE A 5 -19.70 -11.83 51.08
C PHE A 5 -19.15 -10.54 50.46
N PHE A 6 -18.78 -9.54 51.26
CA PHE A 6 -18.15 -8.32 50.75
C PHE A 6 -16.78 -8.59 50.14
N PHE A 7 -15.98 -9.48 50.74
CA PHE A 7 -14.69 -9.88 50.17
C PHE A 7 -14.82 -10.60 48.82
N SER A 8 -15.77 -11.51 48.68
CA SER A 8 -16.01 -12.21 47.41
C SER A 8 -16.56 -11.27 46.33
N LEU A 9 -17.45 -10.35 46.70
CA LEU A 9 -17.98 -9.36 45.77
C LEU A 9 -16.89 -8.40 45.27
N ASP A 10 -16.01 -7.94 46.17
CA ASP A 10 -14.87 -7.10 45.84
C ASP A 10 -13.87 -7.85 44.92
N SER A 11 -13.61 -9.13 45.21
CA SER A 11 -12.75 -9.98 44.37
C SER A 11 -13.30 -10.19 42.97
N ILE A 12 -14.63 -10.37 42.83
CA ILE A 12 -15.29 -10.52 41.52
C ILE A 12 -15.22 -9.20 40.75
N LEU A 13 -15.45 -8.06 41.41
CA LEU A 13 -15.34 -6.74 40.77
C LEU A 13 -13.90 -6.48 40.30
N ALA A 14 -12.89 -6.81 41.12
CA ALA A 14 -11.49 -6.70 40.75
C ALA A 14 -11.14 -7.58 39.54
N LEU A 15 -11.67 -8.80 39.48
CA LEU A 15 -11.44 -9.71 38.36
C LEU A 15 -12.09 -9.22 37.06
N ILE A 16 -13.29 -8.66 37.14
CA ILE A 16 -13.95 -8.02 35.99
C ILE A 16 -13.15 -6.82 35.51
N LEU A 17 -12.72 -5.95 36.43
CA LEU A 17 -11.90 -4.78 36.12
C LEU A 17 -10.60 -5.20 35.43
N PHE A 18 -9.93 -6.23 35.95
CA PHE A 18 -8.71 -6.78 35.36
C PHE A 18 -8.95 -7.32 33.94
N GLY A 19 -10.06 -8.03 33.72
CA GLY A 19 -10.46 -8.51 32.40
C GLY A 19 -10.71 -7.37 31.41
N VAL A 20 -11.37 -6.29 31.84
CA VAL A 20 -11.62 -5.09 31.01
C VAL A 20 -10.31 -4.39 30.64
N VAL A 21 -9.38 -4.26 31.59
CA VAL A 21 -8.05 -3.67 31.33
C VAL A 21 -7.28 -4.50 30.30
N LEU A 22 -7.25 -5.83 30.44
CA LEU A 22 -6.59 -6.70 29.47
C LEU A 22 -7.23 -6.63 28.09
N ALA A 23 -8.57 -6.63 28.02
CA ALA A 23 -9.29 -6.47 26.77
C ALA A 23 -9.00 -5.11 26.11
N GLY A 24 -8.90 -4.04 26.92
CA GLY A 24 -8.51 -2.72 26.46
C GLY A 24 -7.10 -2.69 25.87
N ILE A 25 -6.10 -3.21 26.61
CA ILE A 25 -4.71 -3.30 26.14
C ILE A 25 -4.62 -4.12 24.85
N TYR A 26 -5.28 -5.29 24.81
CA TYR A 26 -5.29 -6.15 23.64
C TYR A 26 -5.91 -5.47 22.42
N SER A 27 -7.01 -4.74 22.61
CA SER A 27 -7.64 -3.94 21.55
C SER A 27 -6.68 -2.88 20.98
N PHE A 28 -5.92 -2.18 21.83
CA PHE A 28 -4.91 -1.21 21.38
C PHE A 28 -3.78 -1.86 20.55
N PHE A 29 -3.33 -3.06 20.92
CA PHE A 29 -2.31 -3.79 20.15
C PHE A 29 -2.83 -4.28 18.80
N LEU A 30 -4.12 -4.63 18.67
CA LEU A 30 -4.71 -5.03 17.39
C LEU A 30 -4.91 -3.86 16.43
N VAL A 31 -5.17 -2.66 16.96
CA VAL A 31 -5.50 -1.48 16.13
C VAL A 31 -4.25 -0.75 15.66
N THR A 32 -3.15 -0.82 16.41
CA THR A 32 -1.88 -0.19 16.03
C THR A 32 -1.15 -1.03 14.98
N HIS A 33 -1.46 -0.76 13.70
CA HIS A 33 -0.60 -1.22 12.60
C HIS A 33 0.78 -0.60 12.82
N SER A 34 1.84 -1.40 12.86
CA SER A 34 3.17 -0.87 13.09
C SER A 34 3.53 0.08 11.93
N ILE A 35 3.82 1.33 12.26
CA ILE A 35 4.36 2.35 11.35
C ILE A 35 5.54 1.77 10.56
N ASP A 36 6.34 0.91 11.20
CA ASP A 36 7.48 0.22 10.59
C ASP A 36 7.08 -0.66 9.39
N GLN A 37 5.96 -1.39 9.45
CA GLN A 37 5.50 -2.22 8.33
C GLN A 37 5.09 -1.38 7.12
N GLN A 38 4.40 -0.26 7.34
CA GLN A 38 4.04 0.65 6.25
C GLN A 38 5.28 1.29 5.63
N PHE A 39 6.29 1.59 6.46
CA PHE A 39 7.58 2.08 6.01
C PHE A 39 8.30 1.05 5.12
N TYR A 40 8.45 -0.20 5.55
CA TYR A 40 9.08 -1.24 4.73
C TYR A 40 8.31 -1.51 3.44
N LEU A 41 6.97 -1.54 3.51
CA LEU A 41 6.13 -1.70 2.33
C LEU A 41 6.35 -0.58 1.31
N SER A 42 6.41 0.68 1.76
CA SER A 42 6.66 1.82 0.87
C SER A 42 8.03 1.75 0.20
N GLU A 43 9.05 1.31 0.95
CA GLU A 43 10.41 1.11 0.46
C GLU A 43 10.49 -0.03 -0.56
N ASP A 44 9.84 -1.16 -0.28
CA ASP A 44 9.79 -2.32 -1.16
C ASP A 44 9.06 -2.01 -2.47
N ILE A 45 7.93 -1.28 -2.40
CA ILE A 45 7.19 -0.84 -3.60
C ILE A 45 8.08 0.07 -4.44
N LEU A 46 8.69 1.09 -3.85
CA LEU A 46 9.54 2.03 -4.58
C LEU A 46 10.75 1.35 -5.21
N ASN A 47 11.40 0.43 -4.49
CA ASN A 47 12.54 -0.33 -5.01
C ASN A 47 12.12 -1.24 -6.16
N ARG A 48 10.96 -1.92 -6.07
CA ARG A 48 10.45 -2.72 -7.18
C ARG A 48 10.14 -1.86 -8.40
N PHE A 49 9.46 -0.74 -8.21
CA PHE A 49 9.09 0.16 -9.31
C PHE A 49 10.32 0.74 -10.03
N SER A 50 11.41 0.97 -9.30
CA SER A 50 12.64 1.56 -9.84
C SER A 50 13.69 0.56 -10.33
N THR A 51 13.51 -0.74 -10.10
CA THR A 51 14.53 -1.76 -10.47
C THR A 51 14.00 -2.83 -11.39
N VAL A 52 12.71 -3.17 -11.31
CA VAL A 52 12.12 -4.23 -12.13
C VAL A 52 11.75 -3.66 -13.48
N ASN A 53 12.14 -4.37 -14.55
CA ASN A 53 11.78 -4.01 -15.91
C ASN A 53 10.40 -4.55 -16.27
N VAL A 54 9.70 -3.90 -17.20
CA VAL A 54 8.37 -4.35 -17.65
C VAL A 54 8.43 -5.79 -18.19
N GLY A 55 9.51 -6.15 -18.90
CA GLY A 55 9.75 -7.49 -19.43
C GLY A 55 10.00 -8.58 -18.41
N GLU A 56 10.33 -8.23 -17.16
CA GLU A 56 10.53 -9.18 -16.07
C GLU A 56 9.21 -9.57 -15.39
N LEU A 57 8.12 -8.90 -15.73
CA LEU A 57 6.80 -9.20 -15.17
C LEU A 57 6.23 -10.50 -15.74
N ASP A 58 5.67 -11.31 -14.85
CA ASP A 58 4.81 -12.43 -15.22
C ASP A 58 3.45 -11.90 -15.70
N LEU A 59 3.37 -11.57 -17.00
CA LEU A 59 2.19 -10.95 -17.62
C LEU A 59 0.88 -11.73 -17.41
N THR A 60 0.95 -13.03 -17.09
CA THR A 60 -0.26 -13.82 -16.77
C THR A 60 -0.98 -13.34 -15.52
N LYS A 61 -0.30 -12.58 -14.65
CA LYS A 61 -0.84 -12.01 -13.41
C LYS A 61 -1.29 -10.55 -13.56
N TYR A 62 -0.98 -9.93 -14.70
CA TYR A 62 -1.22 -8.51 -14.96
C TYR A 62 -1.95 -8.36 -16.31
N PRO A 63 -3.27 -8.62 -16.35
CA PRO A 63 -4.02 -8.69 -17.59
C PRO A 63 -4.12 -7.36 -18.34
N GLU A 64 -4.13 -6.22 -17.64
CA GLU A 64 -4.14 -4.91 -18.30
C GLU A 64 -2.77 -4.60 -18.92
N ILE A 65 -1.68 -4.91 -18.20
CA ILE A 65 -0.33 -4.76 -18.73
C ILE A 65 -0.12 -5.69 -19.93
N GLN A 66 -0.58 -6.94 -19.84
CA GLN A 66 -0.53 -7.91 -20.94
C GLN A 66 -1.23 -7.36 -22.19
N LYS A 67 -2.40 -6.74 -22.01
CA LYS A 67 -3.14 -6.09 -23.08
C LYS A 67 -2.39 -4.91 -23.68
N MET A 68 -1.80 -4.05 -22.85
CA MET A 68 -1.00 -2.90 -23.31
C MET A 68 0.23 -3.31 -24.12
N VAL A 69 0.87 -4.43 -23.76
CA VAL A 69 1.97 -5.01 -24.54
C VAL A 69 1.44 -5.55 -25.88
N ALA A 70 0.30 -6.24 -25.88
CA ALA A 70 -0.30 -6.79 -27.10
C ALA A 70 -0.80 -5.70 -28.07
N GLU A 71 -1.23 -4.54 -27.56
CA GLU A 71 -1.70 -3.39 -28.34
C GLU A 71 -0.56 -2.46 -28.79
N GLU A 72 0.70 -2.80 -28.52
CA GLU A 72 1.89 -1.98 -28.78
C GLU A 72 1.88 -0.61 -28.08
N THR A 73 1.08 -0.46 -27.03
CA THR A 73 1.08 0.71 -26.14
C THR A 73 2.34 0.75 -25.29
N ILE A 74 2.82 -0.42 -24.85
CA ILE A 74 4.17 -0.62 -24.29
C ILE A 74 5.07 -1.12 -25.39
N LYS A 75 6.05 -0.30 -25.79
CA LYS A 75 6.96 -0.59 -26.91
C LYS A 75 8.31 -1.12 -26.45
N ASP A 76 8.79 -0.62 -25.32
CA ASP A 76 10.05 -1.03 -24.73
C ASP A 76 9.74 -1.84 -23.46
N MET A 77 10.32 -3.04 -23.38
CA MET A 77 10.17 -3.94 -22.24
C MET A 77 11.38 -3.88 -21.31
N GLU A 78 12.46 -3.22 -21.74
CA GLU A 78 13.71 -3.06 -20.98
C GLU A 78 13.67 -1.84 -20.04
N VAL A 79 12.62 -1.02 -20.12
CA VAL A 79 12.40 0.09 -19.19
C VAL A 79 11.87 -0.41 -17.85
N THR A 80 12.24 0.29 -16.78
CA THR A 80 11.71 0.04 -15.44
C THR A 80 10.23 0.43 -15.35
N LEU A 81 9.52 -0.11 -14.35
CA LEU A 81 8.10 0.21 -14.16
C LEU A 81 7.87 1.71 -13.96
N ILE A 82 8.77 2.40 -13.26
CA ILE A 82 8.68 3.84 -13.03
C ILE A 82 8.95 4.66 -14.30
N GLU A 83 9.91 4.23 -15.12
CA GLU A 83 10.17 4.86 -16.42
C GLU A 83 8.98 4.69 -17.36
N GLN A 84 8.36 3.51 -17.38
CA GLN A 84 7.16 3.28 -18.18
C GLN A 84 5.99 4.19 -17.78
N ILE A 85 5.83 4.47 -16.47
CA ILE A 85 4.84 5.44 -15.97
C ILE A 85 5.15 6.84 -16.50
N VAL A 86 6.42 7.25 -16.48
CA VAL A 86 6.86 8.54 -17.04
C VAL A 86 6.60 8.61 -18.54
N ILE A 87 6.93 7.55 -19.29
CA ILE A 87 6.70 7.45 -20.74
C ILE A 87 5.21 7.61 -21.07
N PHE A 88 4.30 6.98 -20.31
CA PHE A 88 2.87 7.17 -20.51
C PHE A 88 2.45 8.62 -20.29
N ARG A 89 2.96 9.25 -19.24
CA ARG A 89 2.68 10.66 -18.95
C ARG A 89 3.24 11.60 -20.01
N GLU A 90 4.44 11.37 -20.51
CA GLU A 90 5.02 12.20 -21.57
C GLU A 90 4.25 12.08 -22.89
N ASN A 91 3.69 10.90 -23.18
CA ASN A 91 2.92 10.66 -24.40
C ASN A 91 1.46 11.15 -24.31
N GLU A 92 0.82 11.07 -23.14
CA GLU A 92 -0.62 11.30 -22.98
C GLU A 92 -0.97 12.59 -22.21
N GLY A 93 -0.02 13.17 -21.47
CA GLY A 93 -0.23 14.36 -20.63
C GLY A 93 -0.76 14.06 -19.22
N GLU A 94 -1.28 15.10 -18.55
CA GLU A 94 -1.63 15.13 -17.11
C GLU A 94 -2.74 14.18 -16.63
N GLU A 95 -3.49 13.53 -17.51
CA GLU A 95 -4.52 12.55 -17.09
C GLU A 95 -4.10 11.10 -17.33
N SER A 96 -2.94 10.87 -17.97
CA SER A 96 -2.49 9.63 -18.59
C SER A 96 -3.29 8.36 -18.20
N PRO A 97 -4.35 8.03 -18.98
CA PRO A 97 -5.18 6.87 -18.70
C PRO A 97 -4.39 5.57 -18.66
N SER A 98 -3.34 5.46 -19.48
CA SER A 98 -2.48 4.27 -19.51
C SER A 98 -1.65 4.15 -18.24
N ALA A 99 -1.08 5.25 -17.72
CA ALA A 99 -0.39 5.24 -16.43
C ALA A 99 -1.32 4.83 -15.28
N ASN A 100 -2.55 5.37 -15.27
CA ASN A 100 -3.57 5.02 -14.29
C ASN A 100 -3.90 3.52 -14.29
N LEU A 101 -4.15 2.94 -15.47
CA LEU A 101 -4.45 1.52 -15.61
C LEU A 101 -3.24 0.64 -15.26
N PHE A 102 -2.05 1.04 -15.67
CA PHE A 102 -0.79 0.34 -15.39
C PHE A 102 -0.49 0.27 -13.90
N ILE A 103 -0.54 1.42 -13.20
CA ILE A 103 -0.32 1.49 -11.75
C ILE A 103 -1.39 0.68 -11.00
N ARG A 104 -2.65 0.73 -11.45
CA ARG A 104 -3.73 -0.05 -10.83
C ARG A 104 -3.47 -1.55 -10.94
N ASP A 105 -3.13 -2.05 -12.13
CA ASP A 105 -2.88 -3.48 -12.35
C ASP A 105 -1.67 -3.99 -11.57
N LEU A 106 -0.60 -3.17 -11.46
CA LEU A 106 0.55 -3.47 -10.60
C LEU A 106 0.16 -3.55 -9.12
N THR A 107 -0.64 -2.60 -8.65
CA THR A 107 -0.90 -2.44 -7.20
C THR A 107 -2.03 -3.29 -6.68
N ASP A 108 -2.97 -3.73 -7.53
CA ASP A 108 -4.14 -4.50 -7.12
C ASP A 108 -3.77 -5.85 -6.48
N SER A 109 -2.68 -6.47 -6.94
CA SER A 109 -2.16 -7.72 -6.38
C SER A 109 -1.05 -7.53 -5.34
N LEU A 110 -0.35 -6.39 -5.35
CA LEU A 110 0.79 -6.13 -4.48
C LEU A 110 0.40 -5.47 -3.15
N ILE A 111 -0.65 -4.65 -3.13
CA ILE A 111 -1.02 -3.85 -1.96
C ILE A 111 -2.27 -4.46 -1.31
N PRO A 112 -2.15 -4.98 -0.09
CA PRO A 112 -3.30 -5.48 0.67
C PRO A 112 -4.37 -4.41 0.81
N ALA A 113 -5.64 -4.80 0.68
CA ALA A 113 -6.80 -3.89 0.72
C ALA A 113 -6.96 -3.11 2.05
N GLN A 114 -6.17 -3.43 3.08
CA GLN A 114 -6.11 -2.64 4.30
C GLN A 114 -5.36 -1.31 4.14
N TYR A 115 -4.45 -1.18 3.18
CA TYR A 115 -3.63 0.02 2.97
C TYR A 115 -4.19 0.89 1.86
N GLY A 116 -4.20 2.21 2.10
CA GLY A 116 -4.30 3.20 1.03
C GLY A 116 -2.93 3.39 0.38
N PHE A 117 -2.92 3.72 -0.91
CA PHE A 117 -1.69 3.96 -1.64
C PHE A 117 -1.84 5.16 -2.56
N ALA A 118 -0.77 5.94 -2.69
CA ALA A 118 -0.69 6.99 -3.68
C ALA A 118 0.72 7.02 -4.30
N VAL A 119 0.78 7.16 -5.62
CA VAL A 119 2.01 7.50 -6.35
C VAL A 119 1.88 8.95 -6.80
N ASP A 120 2.85 9.77 -6.46
CA ASP A 120 3.00 11.09 -7.06
C ASP A 120 4.14 11.04 -8.08
N VAL A 121 3.82 11.32 -9.34
CA VAL A 121 4.83 11.46 -10.40
C VAL A 121 4.76 12.88 -10.96
N ASN A 122 5.72 13.71 -10.58
CA ASN A 122 5.84 15.12 -10.99
C ASN A 122 4.54 15.94 -10.81
N GLY A 123 3.83 15.75 -9.70
CA GLY A 123 2.63 16.50 -9.32
C GLY A 123 1.30 15.84 -9.67
N GLU A 124 1.31 14.70 -10.37
CA GLU A 124 0.11 13.92 -10.65
C GLU A 124 -0.04 12.78 -9.63
N LEU A 125 -1.18 12.75 -8.96
CA LEU A 125 -1.43 11.83 -7.85
C LEU A 125 -2.32 10.66 -8.29
N PHE A 126 -1.72 9.48 -8.41
CA PHE A 126 -2.40 8.22 -8.65
C PHE A 126 -2.81 7.61 -7.32
N THR A 127 -4.11 7.50 -7.02
CA THR A 127 -4.56 7.04 -5.69
C THR A 127 -5.41 5.78 -5.74
N ARG A 128 -5.21 4.92 -4.75
CA ARG A 128 -6.18 3.92 -4.31
C ARG A 128 -6.73 4.37 -2.96
N SER A 129 -7.86 5.07 -3.01
CA SER A 129 -8.44 5.72 -1.83
C SER A 129 -9.08 4.73 -0.87
N LYS A 130 -8.65 4.82 0.39
CA LYS A 130 -9.36 4.34 1.58
C LYS A 130 -9.24 5.45 2.62
N GLU A 131 -10.19 5.57 3.55
CA GLU A 131 -10.00 6.49 4.68
C GLU A 131 -8.72 6.08 5.43
N VAL A 132 -7.70 6.94 5.36
CA VAL A 132 -6.38 6.68 5.96
C VAL A 132 -6.24 7.50 7.23
N THR A 133 -5.85 6.85 8.33
CA THR A 133 -5.58 7.51 9.62
C THR A 133 -4.12 7.91 9.79
N THR A 134 -3.21 7.45 8.92
CA THR A 134 -1.76 7.72 8.98
C THR A 134 -1.15 7.67 7.57
N LEU A 135 -0.34 8.66 7.21
CA LEU A 135 0.31 8.77 5.90
C LEU A 135 1.82 8.64 6.05
N ILE A 136 2.43 7.76 5.27
CA ILE A 136 3.88 7.59 5.15
C ILE A 136 4.22 7.74 3.67
N SER A 137 5.18 8.62 3.37
CA SER A 137 5.59 8.94 2.01
C SER A 137 7.07 8.61 1.80
N ARG A 138 7.40 8.13 0.60
CA ARG A 138 8.75 7.91 0.11
C ARG A 138 8.90 8.53 -1.27
N GLU A 139 10.03 9.18 -1.48
CA GLU A 139 10.35 9.87 -2.72
C GLU A 139 11.72 9.39 -3.21
N ARG A 140 11.81 9.13 -4.51
CA ARG A 140 13.07 8.88 -5.21
C ARG A 140 13.08 9.68 -6.48
N LEU A 141 14.15 10.43 -6.69
CA LEU A 141 14.41 11.10 -7.95
C LEU A 141 14.89 10.04 -8.95
N VAL A 142 14.15 9.88 -10.04
CA VAL A 142 14.53 9.04 -11.18
C VAL A 142 14.99 9.96 -12.30
N PHE A 143 16.17 9.70 -12.83
CA PHE A 143 16.72 10.40 -13.99
C PHE A 143 16.87 9.38 -15.12
N GLY A 144 16.19 9.60 -16.24
CA GLY A 144 16.32 8.82 -17.46
C GLY A 144 16.64 9.73 -18.64
N GLU A 145 17.55 9.30 -19.53
CA GLU A 145 17.65 9.87 -20.87
C GLU A 145 16.53 9.24 -21.71
N VAL A 146 15.56 10.06 -22.14
CA VAL A 146 14.51 9.68 -23.09
C VAL A 146 15.06 9.66 -24.52
#